data_AF-A0A914YDG1-F1
#
_entry.id   AF-A0A914YDG1-F1
#
_cell.length_a   1.000
_cell.length_b   1.000
_cell.length_c   1.000
_cell.angle_alpha   90.00
_cell.angle_beta   90.00
_cell.angle_gamma   90.00
#
_symmetry.space_group_name_H-M   'P 1'
#
loop_
_entity.id
_entity.type
_entity.pdbx_description
1 polymer ?
#
loop_
_entity_poly.entity_id
_entity_poly.type
_entity_poly.pdbx_seq_one_letter_code
_entity_poly.pdbx_strand_id
1 'polypeptide(L)'
;MIILATEIAAAIYASLHSHVFEKDFREILHASLKMYNGTDTQVTKDHDDILVKTAWDKIMMEKQCCGVDSKLGEFNESGWYSLMQGRFQFPPACCPLKKNGKLMANCPTIQRYGTVCFRFILV
;
A
#
# COMPACT_ATOMS: atom_id res chain seq x y z
N MET A 1 -5.81 -21.72 23.78
CA MET A 1 -4.84 -20.92 24.57
C MET A 1 -3.53 -20.62 23.86
N ILE A 2 -3.27 -21.14 22.65
CA ILE A 2 -2.02 -20.81 21.93
C ILE A 2 -2.10 -19.44 21.27
N ILE A 3 -3.25 -19.10 20.65
CA ILE A 3 -3.49 -17.82 19.97
C ILE A 3 -3.29 -16.62 20.92
N LEU A 4 -3.82 -16.70 22.15
CA LEU A 4 -3.69 -15.63 23.15
C LEU A 4 -2.23 -15.42 23.59
N ALA A 5 -1.48 -16.52 23.77
CA ALA A 5 -0.07 -16.45 24.13
C ALA A 5 0.78 -15.86 22.99
N THR A 6 0.45 -16.18 21.73
CA THR A 6 1.15 -15.61 20.57
C THR A 6 0.86 -14.13 20.38
N GLU A 7 -0.36 -13.66 20.63
CA GLU A 7 -0.71 -12.23 20.56
C GLU A 7 0.02 -11.41 21.62
N ILE A 8 0.07 -11.91 22.86
CA ILE A 8 0.79 -11.25 23.97
C ILE A 8 2.29 -11.19 23.68
N ALA A 9 2.89 -12.29 23.20
CA ALA A 9 4.31 -12.32 22.84
C ALA A 9 4.62 -11.34 21.69
N ALA A 10 3.77 -11.28 20.66
CA ALA A 10 3.92 -10.35 19.54
C ALA A 10 3.83 -8.89 20.00
N ALA A 11 2.87 -8.57 20.87
CA ALA A 11 2.72 -7.22 21.42
C ALA A 11 3.91 -6.78 22.29
N ILE A 12 4.46 -7.69 23.10
CA ILE A 12 5.65 -7.43 23.91
C ILE A 12 6.87 -7.23 23.01
N TYR A 13 7.06 -8.08 22.00
CA TYR A 13 8.17 -7.94 21.06
C TYR A 13 8.12 -6.63 20.27
N ALA A 14 6.93 -6.24 19.78
CA ALA A 14 6.74 -4.98 19.06
C ALA A 14 7.01 -3.75 19.95
N SER A 15 6.72 -3.82 21.25
CA SER A 15 6.97 -2.71 22.18
C SER A 15 8.44 -2.60 22.63
N LEU A 16 9.13 -3.72 22.84
CA LEU A 16 10.53 -3.75 23.26
C LEU A 16 11.52 -3.45 22.12
N HIS A 17 11.16 -3.82 20.88
CA HIS A 17 12.01 -3.69 19.70
C HIS A 17 11.35 -2.87 18.59
N SER A 18 10.65 -1.80 18.98
CA SER A 18 9.88 -0.94 18.06
C SER A 18 10.68 -0.47 16.84
N HIS A 19 11.95 -0.07 17.01
CA HIS A 19 12.78 0.38 15.89
C HIS A 19 13.17 -0.75 14.91
N VAL A 20 13.46 -1.95 15.43
CA VAL A 20 13.81 -3.12 14.60
C VAL A 20 12.56 -3.61 13.88
N PHE A 21 11.44 -3.68 14.62
CA PHE A 21 10.13 -4.02 14.08
C PHE A 21 9.69 -3.03 12.99
N GLU A 22 9.89 -1.72 13.19
CA GLU A 22 9.55 -0.70 12.20
C GLU A 22 10.26 -0.96 10.86
N LYS A 23 11.55 -1.28 10.90
CA LYS A 23 12.34 -1.56 9.70
C LYS A 23 11.85 -2.83 8.99
N ASP A 24 11.73 -3.92 9.72
CA ASP A 24 11.32 -5.22 9.15
C ASP A 24 9.88 -5.14 8.59
N PHE A 25 8.99 -4.45 9.31
CA PHE A 25 7.63 -4.24 8.87
C PHE A 25 7.55 -3.32 7.64
N ARG A 26 8.42 -2.32 7.54
CA ARG A 26 8.54 -1.49 6.34
C ARG A 26 8.95 -2.32 5.12
N GLU A 27 9.89 -3.24 5.27
CA GLU A 27 10.30 -4.16 4.20
C GLU A 27 9.14 -5.08 3.77
N ILE A 28 8.37 -5.60 4.73
CA ILE A 28 7.16 -6.39 4.46
C ILE A 28 6.12 -5.57 3.70
N LEU A 29 5.90 -4.30 4.10
CA LEU A 29 4.97 -3.41 3.42
C LEU A 29 5.45 -3.05 2.01
N HIS A 30 6.76 -2.91 1.78
CA HIS A 30 7.28 -2.76 0.43
C HIS A 30 7.04 -4.02 -0.40
N ALA A 31 7.23 -5.21 0.17
CA ALA A 31 6.93 -6.47 -0.51
C ALA A 31 5.43 -6.57 -0.86
N SER A 32 4.53 -6.18 0.05
CA SER A 32 3.09 -6.16 -0.24
C SER A 32 2.73 -5.10 -1.30
N LEU A 33 3.46 -3.98 -1.37
CA LEU A 33 3.28 -2.99 -2.44
C LEU A 33 3.67 -3.55 -3.82
N LYS A 34 4.63 -4.48 -3.91
CA LYS A 34 4.95 -5.17 -5.17
C LYS A 34 3.80 -6.07 -5.65
N MET A 35 3.03 -6.61 -4.72
CA MET A 35 1.79 -7.36 -5.00
C MET A 35 0.62 -6.45 -5.39
N TYR A 36 0.79 -5.12 -5.42
CA TYR A 36 -0.23 -4.19 -5.90
C TYR A 36 -0.45 -4.38 -7.41
N ASN A 37 -1.38 -5.25 -7.77
CA ASN A 37 -1.70 -5.55 -9.17
C ASN A 37 -2.67 -4.51 -9.74
N GLY A 38 -2.53 -4.17 -11.02
CA GLY A 38 -3.45 -3.25 -11.71
C GLY A 38 -4.79 -3.92 -11.99
N THR A 39 -5.82 -3.12 -12.24
CA THR A 39 -7.22 -3.57 -12.38
C THR A 39 -7.45 -4.79 -13.30
N ASP A 40 -8.05 -5.83 -12.73
CA ASP A 40 -9.19 -6.66 -13.17
C ASP A 40 -9.22 -7.30 -14.58
N THR A 41 -8.13 -7.28 -15.35
CA THR A 41 -8.13 -7.76 -16.75
C THR A 41 -7.11 -8.85 -17.09
N GLN A 42 -6.63 -9.61 -16.09
CA GLN A 42 -6.01 -10.90 -16.40
C GLN A 42 -6.72 -12.03 -15.64
N VAL A 43 -7.40 -12.84 -16.45
CA VAL A 43 -8.02 -14.11 -16.10
C VAL A 43 -6.90 -15.12 -15.80
N THR A 44 -6.19 -14.94 -14.68
CA THR A 44 -5.34 -15.96 -14.06
C THR A 44 -5.26 -15.70 -12.56
N LYS A 45 -6.27 -16.22 -11.84
CA LYS A 45 -6.23 -16.81 -10.50
C LYS A 45 -5.08 -16.35 -9.58
N ASP A 46 -5.33 -15.33 -8.76
CA ASP A 46 -5.04 -15.43 -7.32
C ASP A 46 -5.94 -14.48 -6.53
N HIS A 47 -6.59 -14.99 -5.47
CA HIS A 47 -7.53 -14.18 -4.67
C HIS A 47 -6.82 -13.14 -3.79
N ASP A 48 -5.55 -13.41 -3.44
CA ASP A 48 -4.77 -12.62 -2.50
C ASP A 48 -4.31 -11.28 -3.11
N ASP A 49 -4.03 -11.22 -4.41
CA ASP A 49 -3.61 -9.99 -5.10
C ASP A 49 -4.72 -8.92 -5.13
N ILE A 50 -5.98 -9.36 -5.32
CA ILE A 50 -7.16 -8.47 -5.31
C ILE A 50 -7.36 -7.87 -3.91
N LEU A 51 -7.11 -8.68 -2.87
CA LEU A 51 -7.19 -8.25 -1.47
C LEU A 51 -6.12 -7.20 -1.16
N VAL A 52 -4.88 -7.43 -1.59
CA VAL A 52 -3.77 -6.49 -1.37
C VAL A 52 -4.02 -5.15 -2.05
N LYS A 53 -4.46 -5.16 -3.31
CA LYS A 53 -4.86 -3.92 -4.01
C LYS A 53 -5.94 -3.17 -3.25
N THR A 54 -7.00 -3.86 -2.84
CA THR A 54 -8.16 -3.24 -2.18
C THR A 54 -7.77 -2.65 -0.82
N ALA A 55 -6.94 -3.35 -0.06
CA ALA A 55 -6.43 -2.86 1.22
C ALA A 55 -5.59 -1.58 1.04
N TRP A 56 -4.69 -1.57 0.06
CA TRP A 56 -3.88 -0.40 -0.28
C TRP A 56 -4.73 0.77 -0.79
N ASP A 57 -5.68 0.53 -1.68
CA ASP A 57 -6.58 1.55 -2.18
C ASP A 57 -7.38 2.19 -1.03
N LYS A 58 -7.91 1.35 -0.13
CA LYS A 58 -8.67 1.81 1.04
C LYS A 58 -7.83 2.71 1.95
N ILE A 59 -6.63 2.26 2.34
CA ILE A 59 -5.80 3.05 3.26
C ILE A 59 -5.31 4.36 2.63
N MET A 60 -4.90 4.32 1.36
CA MET A 60 -4.43 5.52 0.65
C MET A 60 -5.54 6.58 0.56
N MET A 61 -6.78 6.16 0.31
CA MET A 61 -7.93 7.06 0.26
C MET A 61 -8.36 7.55 1.65
N GLU A 62 -8.50 6.65 2.64
CA GLU A 62 -9.01 7.00 3.98
C GLU A 62 -8.03 7.86 4.78
N LYS A 63 -6.72 7.56 4.68
CA LYS A 63 -5.66 8.27 5.41
C LYS A 63 -5.00 9.36 4.57
N GLN A 64 -5.46 9.55 3.32
CA GLN A 64 -4.93 10.54 2.38
C GLN A 64 -3.41 10.46 2.29
N CYS A 65 -2.90 9.25 2.04
CA CYS A 65 -1.48 8.91 1.98
C CYS A 65 -1.16 8.15 0.70
N CYS A 66 0.12 8.06 0.33
CA CYS A 66 0.51 7.31 -0.86
C CYS A 66 1.77 6.49 -0.62
N GLY A 67 1.67 5.18 -0.87
CA GLY A 67 2.79 4.25 -0.71
C GLY A 67 3.27 4.10 0.74
N VAL A 68 4.24 3.22 0.95
CA VAL A 68 4.92 3.05 2.24
C VAL A 68 5.73 4.30 2.54
N ASP A 69 6.58 4.68 1.60
CA ASP A 69 7.58 5.76 1.70
C ASP A 69 7.20 7.01 0.93
N SER A 70 6.16 6.96 0.10
CA SER A 70 5.68 8.09 -0.67
C SER A 70 6.77 8.61 -1.63
N LYS A 71 7.53 7.69 -2.24
CA LYS A 71 8.66 8.02 -3.14
C LYS A 71 8.34 7.71 -4.60
N LEU A 72 9.03 8.40 -5.49
CA LEU A 72 9.01 8.06 -6.92
C LEU A 72 9.63 6.68 -7.13
N GLY A 73 9.02 5.88 -7.99
CA GLY A 73 9.51 4.55 -8.33
C GLY A 73 9.11 3.44 -7.36
N GLU A 74 8.39 3.76 -6.28
CA GLU A 74 7.98 2.78 -5.26
C GLU A 74 7.06 1.70 -5.83
N PHE A 75 6.27 2.06 -6.84
CA PHE A 75 5.37 1.15 -7.54
C PHE A 75 6.03 0.48 -8.76
N ASN A 76 7.28 0.75 -9.10
CA ASN A 76 7.89 0.26 -10.35
C ASN A 76 7.90 -1.27 -10.47
N GLU A 77 8.05 -1.94 -9.34
CA GLU A 77 8.06 -3.40 -9.25
C GLU A 77 6.66 -3.99 -9.06
N SER A 78 5.62 -3.15 -9.05
CA SER A 78 4.23 -3.59 -8.88
C SER A 78 3.64 -4.10 -10.21
N GLY A 79 2.72 -5.06 -10.11
CA GLY A 79 1.94 -5.53 -11.26
C GLY A 79 1.16 -4.40 -11.94
N TRP A 80 0.67 -3.43 -11.17
CA TRP A 80 -0.01 -2.23 -11.68
C TRP A 80 0.89 -1.40 -12.59
N TYR A 81 2.13 -1.12 -12.18
CA TYR A 81 3.04 -0.29 -12.98
C TYR A 81 3.40 -0.96 -14.31
N SER A 82 3.58 -2.28 -14.28
CA SER A 82 3.79 -3.11 -15.47
C SER A 82 2.59 -3.06 -16.41
N LEU A 83 1.36 -3.16 -15.88
CA LEU A 83 0.12 -3.05 -16.65
C LEU A 83 -0.06 -1.68 -17.30
N MET A 84 0.36 -0.60 -16.61
CA MET A 84 0.32 0.76 -17.14
C MET A 84 1.51 1.08 -18.08
N GLN A 85 2.37 0.10 -18.39
CA GLN A 85 3.56 0.25 -19.23
C GLN A 85 4.50 1.36 -18.73
N GLY A 86 4.57 1.57 -17.41
CA GLY A 86 5.37 2.63 -16.79
C GLY A 86 4.98 4.06 -17.16
N ARG A 87 3.77 4.28 -17.70
CA ARG A 87 3.30 5.63 -18.07
C ARG A 87 3.00 6.51 -16.86
N PHE A 88 2.72 5.89 -15.72
CA PHE A 88 2.32 6.60 -14.50
C PHE A 88 3.14 6.08 -13.32
N GLN A 89 3.62 7.02 -12.50
CA GLN A 89 4.44 6.70 -11.33
C GLN A 89 3.60 6.30 -10.11
N PHE A 90 2.32 6.68 -10.09
CA PHE A 90 1.45 6.49 -8.94
C PHE A 90 0.04 6.03 -9.34
N PRO A 91 -0.56 5.11 -8.55
CA PRO A 91 -1.92 4.65 -8.79
C PRO A 91 -2.95 5.74 -8.50
N PRO A 92 -4.16 5.66 -9.09
CA PRO A 92 -5.25 6.58 -8.82
C PRO A 92 -5.57 6.83 -7.34
N ALA A 93 -5.46 5.81 -6.50
CA ALA A 93 -5.76 5.88 -5.06
C ALA A 93 -4.83 6.84 -4.30
N CYS A 94 -3.65 7.13 -4.84
CA CYS A 94 -2.71 8.09 -4.29
C CYS A 94 -3.10 9.56 -4.52
N CYS A 95 -4.22 9.84 -5.19
CA CYS A 95 -4.69 11.18 -5.50
C CYS A 95 -6.06 11.47 -4.86
N PRO A 96 -6.39 12.74 -4.62
CA PRO A 96 -7.71 13.14 -4.16
C PRO A 96 -8.79 12.74 -5.16
N LEU A 97 -9.95 12.36 -4.62
CA LEU A 97 -11.13 12.08 -5.42
C LEU A 97 -11.55 13.34 -6.20
N LYS A 98 -12.07 13.14 -7.41
CA LYS A 98 -12.71 14.23 -8.16
C LYS A 98 -13.95 14.73 -7.41
N LYS A 99 -14.44 15.91 -7.78
CA LYS A 99 -15.66 16.53 -7.21
C LYS A 99 -16.91 15.62 -7.26
N ASN A 100 -16.92 14.61 -8.11
CA ASN A 100 -17.98 13.62 -8.24
C ASN A 100 -17.76 12.35 -7.41
N GLY A 101 -16.79 12.34 -6.49
CA GLY A 101 -16.46 11.20 -5.64
C GLY A 101 -15.77 10.03 -6.35
N LYS A 102 -15.42 10.17 -7.64
CA LYS A 102 -14.72 9.13 -8.39
C LYS A 102 -13.20 9.33 -8.37
N LEU A 103 -12.47 8.22 -8.40
CA LEU A 103 -11.03 8.22 -8.62
C LEU A 103 -10.68 8.77 -10.01
N MET A 104 -9.51 9.39 -10.11
CA MET A 104 -8.94 9.82 -11.39
C MET A 104 -8.51 8.59 -12.21
N ALA A 105 -8.40 8.71 -13.54
CA ALA A 105 -7.90 7.60 -14.36
C ALA A 105 -6.40 7.33 -14.11
N ASN A 106 -5.68 8.36 -13.70
CA ASN A 106 -4.27 8.35 -13.35
C ASN A 106 -4.00 9.39 -12.25
N CYS A 107 -2.93 9.19 -11.48
CA CYS A 107 -2.48 10.15 -10.47
C CYS A 107 -1.17 10.81 -10.94
N PRO A 108 -1.18 12.09 -11.36
CA PRO A 108 0.04 12.80 -11.67
C PRO A 108 0.82 13.11 -10.37
N THR A 109 2.15 13.08 -10.43
CA THR A 109 3.04 13.30 -9.27
C THR A 109 2.71 14.58 -8.49
N ILE A 110 2.28 15.64 -9.19
CA ILE A 110 1.94 16.93 -8.58
C ILE A 110 0.66 16.96 -7.73
N GLN A 111 -0.27 16.02 -7.94
CA GLN A 111 -1.57 15.98 -7.23
C GLN A 111 -1.62 14.87 -6.18
N ARG A 112 -0.52 14.16 -5.99
CA ARG A 112 -0.40 13.03 -5.11
C ARG A 112 -0.44 13.44 -3.64
N TYR A 113 -0.96 12.57 -2.78
CA TYR A 113 -0.74 12.68 -1.34
C TYR A 113 0.76 12.65 -1.00
N GLY A 114 1.25 13.68 -0.32
CA GLY A 114 2.66 13.78 0.10
C GLY A 114 2.99 13.03 1.39
N THR A 115 1.99 12.50 2.09
CA THR A 115 2.15 11.76 3.34
C THR A 115 2.46 10.28 3.07
N VAL A 116 3.20 9.68 4.00
CA VAL A 116 3.59 8.26 4.00
C VAL A 116 2.49 7.41 4.66
N CYS A 117 2.03 6.34 4.01
CA CYS A 117 1.01 5.47 4.62
C CYS A 117 1.56 4.69 5.80
N PHE A 118 2.86 4.42 5.81
CA PHE A 118 3.54 3.73 6.89
C PHE A 118 3.25 4.33 8.28
N ARG A 119 3.16 5.66 8.37
CA ARG A 119 2.85 6.37 9.62
C ARG A 119 1.45 6.06 10.18
N PHE A 120 0.51 5.64 9.33
CA PHE A 120 -0.87 5.33 9.74
C PHE A 120 -1.12 3.85 9.93
N ILE A 121 -0.22 2.97 9.47
CA ILE A 121 -0.36 1.52 9.64
C ILE A 121 0.18 1.08 11.01
N LEU A 122 1.18 1.80 11.54
CA LEU A 122 1.80 1.52 12.84
C LEU A 122 1.12 2.20 14.04
N VAL A 123 0.08 3.01 13.82
CA VAL A 123 -0.66 3.76 14.85
C VAL A 123 -2.07 3.21 14.95
#